data_AF-A0A535DLN6-F1
#
_entry.id   AF-A0A535DLN6-F1
#
_cell.length_a   1.000
_cell.length_b   1.000
_cell.length_c   1.000
_cell.angle_alpha   90.00
_cell.angle_beta   90.00
_cell.angle_gamma   90.00
#
_symmetry.space_group_name_H-M   'P 1'
#
loop_
_entity.id
_entity.type
_entity.pdbx_description
1 polymer ?
#
loop_
_entity_poly.entity_id
_entity_poly.type
_entity_poly.pdbx_seq_one_letter_code
_entity_poly.pdbx_strand_id
1 'polypeptide(L)' 'MRKAVGLPAVTLAELLDTSPETVSRWERGVSHIDRAAFAILAGIVTERADDRSDTLERLRALRHPTRLGQMVQIDA' A
#
# COMPACT_ATOMS: atom_id res chain seq x y z
N MET A 1 -13.67 -3.68 -3.06
CA MET A 1 -12.24 -3.83 -2.76
C MET A 1 -11.79 -2.85 -1.69
N ARG A 2 -11.94 -1.53 -1.89
CA ARG A 2 -11.57 -0.50 -0.89
C ARG A 2 -12.23 -0.67 0.46
N LYS A 3 -13.51 -1.09 0.49
CA LYS A 3 -14.24 -1.37 1.73
C LYS A 3 -13.57 -2.44 2.59
N ALA A 4 -12.91 -3.44 1.98
CA ALA A 4 -12.24 -4.50 2.71
C ALA A 4 -10.95 -4.01 3.40
N VAL A 5 -10.29 -3.01 2.82
CA VAL A 5 -9.10 -2.36 3.40
C VAL A 5 -9.42 -1.12 4.23
N GLY A 6 -10.66 -0.63 4.22
CA GLY A 6 -11.08 0.55 4.99
C GLY A 6 -10.45 1.87 4.53
N LEU A 7 -9.91 1.93 3.31
CA LEU A 7 -9.17 3.09 2.80
C LEU A 7 -9.96 3.86 1.73
N PRO A 8 -9.85 5.20 1.70
CA PRO A 8 -10.31 6.00 0.56
C PRO A 8 -9.63 5.59 -0.75
N ALA A 9 -10.30 5.81 -1.88
CA ALA A 9 -9.75 5.47 -3.20
C ALA A 9 -8.47 6.25 -3.51
N VAL A 10 -8.44 7.52 -3.14
CA VAL A 10 -7.28 8.40 -3.31
C VAL A 10 -6.10 7.85 -2.51
N THR A 11 -6.29 7.60 -1.22
CA THR A 11 -5.24 7.05 -0.36
C THR A 11 -4.71 5.71 -0.84
N LEU A 12 -5.59 4.80 -1.28
CA LEU A 12 -5.14 3.52 -1.82
C LEU A 12 -4.37 3.70 -3.14
N ALA A 13 -4.82 4.59 -4.01
CA ALA A 13 -4.15 4.90 -5.26
C ALA A 13 -2.75 5.48 -5.00
N GLU A 14 -2.64 6.41 -4.06
CA GLU A 14 -1.36 7.00 -3.65
C GLU A 14 -0.37 5.97 -3.08
N LEU A 15 -0.85 5.03 -2.25
CA LEU A 15 -0.01 3.99 -1.65
C LEU A 15 0.47 2.96 -2.67
N LEU A 16 -0.33 2.68 -3.70
CA LEU A 16 -0.01 1.72 -4.77
C LEU A 16 0.64 2.38 -5.99
N ASP A 17 1.00 3.67 -5.90
CA ASP A 17 1.55 4.47 -7.00
C ASP A 17 0.74 4.35 -8.31
N THR A 18 -0.59 4.44 -8.18
CA THR A 18 -1.53 4.35 -9.28
C THR A 18 -2.52 5.51 -9.27
N SER A 19 -3.41 5.59 -10.26
CA SER A 19 -4.45 6.63 -10.31
C SER A 19 -5.73 6.18 -9.59
N PRO A 20 -6.49 7.11 -8.98
CA PRO A 20 -7.82 6.80 -8.43
C PRO A 20 -8.78 6.21 -9.47
N GLU A 21 -8.64 6.62 -10.74
CA GLU A 21 -9.37 6.02 -11.86
C GLU A 21 -8.99 4.55 -12.10
N THR A 22 -7.71 4.21 -12.01
CA THR A 22 -7.24 2.81 -12.13
C THR A 22 -7.85 1.95 -11.03
N VAL A 23 -7.86 2.42 -9.79
CA VAL A 23 -8.54 1.74 -8.68
C VAL A 23 -10.04 1.56 -8.97
N SER A 24 -10.70 2.60 -9.49
CA SER A 24 -12.11 2.53 -9.90
C SER A 24 -12.36 1.52 -11.05
N ARG A 25 -11.44 1.39 -12.00
CA ARG A 25 -11.53 0.38 -13.07
C ARG A 25 -11.36 -1.04 -12.52
N TRP A 26 -10.44 -1.25 -11.57
CA TRP A 26 -10.30 -2.55 -10.88
C TRP A 26 -11.57 -2.94 -10.14
N GLU A 27 -12.18 -2.01 -9.39
CA GLU A 27 -13.40 -2.28 -8.63
C GLU A 27 -14.62 -2.59 -9.50
N ARG A 28 -14.65 -2.05 -10.71
CA ARG A 28 -15.71 -2.31 -11.69
C ARG A 28 -15.42 -3.52 -12.60
N GLY A 29 -14.26 -4.17 -12.44
CA GLY A 29 -13.83 -5.26 -13.31
C GLY A 29 -13.49 -4.83 -14.75
N VAL A 30 -13.31 -3.52 -14.98
CA VAL A 30 -12.97 -2.96 -16.31
C VAL A 30 -11.51 -3.24 -16.66
N SER A 31 -10.63 -3.32 -15.66
CA SER A 31 -9.23 -3.69 -15.84
C SER A 31 -8.79 -4.68 -14.76
N HIS A 32 -7.79 -5.49 -15.08
CA HIS A 32 -7.18 -6.38 -14.11
C HIS A 32 -6.25 -5.62 -13.18
N ILE A 33 -6.25 -6.03 -11.91
CA ILE A 33 -5.23 -5.63 -10.95
C ILE A 33 -3.92 -6.34 -11.27
N ASP A 34 -2.81 -5.62 -11.21
CA ASP A 34 -1.51 -6.26 -11.37
C ASP A 34 -1.17 -7.10 -10.14
N ARG A 35 -0.27 -8.07 -10.33
CA ARG A 35 0.05 -9.06 -9.29
C ARG A 35 0.72 -8.43 -8.06
N ALA A 36 1.51 -7.37 -8.22
CA ALA A 36 2.19 -6.72 -7.11
C ALA A 36 1.19 -5.93 -6.26
N ALA A 37 0.31 -5.15 -6.89
CA ALA A 37 -0.78 -4.47 -6.20
C ALA A 37 -1.67 -5.48 -5.46
N PHE A 38 -2.05 -6.58 -6.12
CA PHE A 38 -2.85 -7.64 -5.50
C PHE A 38 -2.18 -8.23 -4.25
N ALA A 39 -0.88 -8.52 -4.31
CA ALA A 39 -0.14 -9.06 -3.17
C ALA A 39 -0.11 -8.07 -1.98
N ILE A 40 0.10 -6.78 -2.25
CA ILE A 40 0.08 -5.73 -1.22
C ILE A 40 -1.30 -5.65 -0.57
N LEU A 41 -2.36 -5.65 -1.36
CA LEU A 41 -3.74 -5.62 -0.88
C LEU A 41 -4.12 -6.85 -0.07
N ALA A 42 -3.67 -8.03 -0.49
CA ALA A 42 -3.86 -9.25 0.28
C ALA A 42 -3.19 -9.12 1.65
N GLY A 43 -1.96 -8.62 1.71
CA GLY A 43 -1.27 -8.34 2.98
C GLY A 43 -2.07 -7.42 3.90
N ILE A 44 -2.54 -6.28 3.39
CA ILE A 44 -3.33 -5.32 4.17
C ILE A 44 -4.63 -5.96 4.70
N VAL A 45 -5.34 -6.72 3.86
CA VAL A 45 -6.59 -7.39 4.27
C VAL A 45 -6.33 -8.46 5.32
N THR A 46 -5.27 -9.25 5.16
CA THR A 46 -4.89 -10.29 6.13
C THR A 46 -4.51 -9.66 7.47
N GLU A 47 -3.67 -8.64 7.49
CA GLU A 47 -3.28 -7.94 8.72
C GLU A 47 -4.47 -7.30 9.43
N ARG A 48 -5.41 -6.72 8.67
CA ARG A 48 -6.62 -6.10 9.22
C ARG A 48 -7.48 -7.11 9.99
N ALA A 49 -7.51 -8.37 9.57
CA ALA A 49 -8.24 -9.43 10.28
C ALA A 49 -7.63 -9.73 11.67
N ASP A 50 -6.34 -9.46 11.84
CA ASP A 50 -5.58 -9.59 13.09
C ASP A 50 -5.43 -8.25 13.85
N ASP A 51 -6.20 -7.21 13.47
CA ASP A 51 -6.07 -5.82 13.97
C ASP A 51 -4.66 -5.22 13.83
N ARG A 52 -3.88 -5.70 12.84
CA ARG A 52 -2.54 -5.19 12.51
C ARG A 52 -2.54 -4.26 11.31
N SER A 53 -1.45 -3.50 11.17
CA SER A 53 -1.26 -2.52 10.09
C SER A 53 0.16 -2.43 9.53
N ASP A 54 0.99 -3.45 9.73
CA ASP A 54 2.42 -3.41 9.40
C ASP A 54 2.69 -3.05 7.93
N THR A 55 1.93 -3.64 6.98
CA THR A 55 2.09 -3.34 5.54
C THR A 55 1.72 -1.89 5.25
N LEU A 56 0.63 -1.38 5.86
CA LEU A 56 0.23 0.02 5.66
C LEU A 56 1.26 1.00 6.21
N GLU A 57 1.79 0.73 7.40
CA GLU A 57 2.84 1.53 8.02
C GLU A 57 4.11 1.52 7.17
N ARG A 58 4.47 0.35 6.64
CA ARG A 58 5.63 0.22 5.75
C ARG A 58 5.47 1.00 4.45
N LEU A 59 4.30 0.93 3.81
CA LEU A 59 4.02 1.71 2.59
C LEU A 59 4.08 3.22 2.87
N ARG A 60 3.52 3.67 4.01
CA ARG A 60 3.61 5.07 4.43
C ARG A 60 5.05 5.50 4.67
N ALA A 61 5.86 4.68 5.33
CA ALA A 61 7.27 4.96 5.58
C ALA A 61 8.10 5.01 4.28
N LEU A 62 7.81 4.16 3.30
CA LEU A 62 8.45 4.20 1.98
C LEU A 62 8.15 5.49 1.22
N ARG A 63 6.94 6.04 1.37
CA ARG A 63 6.54 7.32 0.75
C ARG A 63 7.08 8.53 1.51
N HIS A 64 7.20 8.43 2.82
CA HIS A 64 7.74 9.47 3.70
C HIS A 64 9.01 8.96 4.40
N PRO A 65 10.10 8.74 3.63
CA PRO A 65 11.32 8.21 4.21
C PRO A 65 11.80 9.17 5.30
N THR A 66 11.83 8.68 6.54
CA THR A 66 12.44 9.42 7.64
C THR A 66 13.93 9.52 7.35
N ARG A 67 14.51 10.73 7.46
CA ARG A 67 15.97 10.87 7.33
C ARG A 67 16.62 9.98 8.38
N LEU A 68 17.52 9.11 7.95
CA LEU A 68 18.34 8.32 8.86
C LEU A 68 19.10 9.31 9.75
N GLY A 69 18.81 9.27 11.06
CA GLY A 69 19.35 10.23 12.03
C GLY A 69 20.86 10.09 12.25
N GLN A 70 21.47 8.99 11.78
CA GLN A 70 22.91 8.76 11.86
C GLN A 70 23.42 8.09 10.60
N MET A 71 24.50 8.65 10.04
CA MET A 71 25.37 7.93 9.12
C MET A 71 25.95 6.73 9.88
N VAL A 72 25.59 5.52 9.46
CA VAL A 72 26.29 4.31 9.90
C VAL A 72 27.53 4.18 9.03
N GLN A 73 28.71 4.35 9.61
CA GLN A 73 29.96 3.96 8.94
C GLN A 73 29.93 2.43 8.79
N ILE A 74 29.90 1.96 7.54
CA ILE A 74 30.19 0.56 7.22
C ILE A 74 31.71 0.52 6.99
N ASP A 75 32.46 0.05 7.98
CA ASP A 75 33.88 -0.27 7.77
C ASP A 75 34.00 -1.40 6.73
N ALA A 76 34.90 -1.20 5.77
CA ALA A 76 35.13 -2.08 4.62
C ALA A 76 36.07 -3.24 4.94
#